data_AF-A0A7Y5LAS9-F1
#
_entry.id   AF-A0A7Y5LAS9-F1
#
_cell.length_a   1.000
_cell.length_b   1.000
_cell.length_c   1.000
_cell.angle_alpha   90.00
_cell.angle_beta   90.00
_cell.angle_gamma   90.00
#
_symmetry.space_group_name_H-M   'P 1'
#
loop_
_entity.id
_entity.type
_entity.pdbx_description
1 polymer ?
#
loop_
_entity_poly.entity_id
_entity_poly.type
_entity_poly.pdbx_seq_one_letter_code
_entity_poly.pdbx_strand_id
1 'polypeptide(L)'
;MTAKTRETAWARLVALGISGIILMTYWGCSATDEAGDPLKQAYPEAFTLSVKNPVTIEIHGVKQPRPDAEIILEMAQIKAQAPEFNGDAFVILADGKELPSQVVEVDNDGSADHIVCVADFTGDESKTLTVRYAKSRELRREYPKRTQAELAHKTGGKFVDRKYEGGSFQNVQYLRVPPEHTDHSFYIRYEGPGWESDKVGYRFYLDWRNAIDIFGKKTPDMVLQNVGLDGFDSYHEMSDWGMDILKVGDALGIGSLAMWHAGKAQRVAQTDSVTCAIIANGAVYSQIQTK
;
A
#
# COMPACT_ATOMS: atom_id res chain seq x y z
N MET A 1 -15.55 -17.07 33.27
CA MET A 1 -15.40 -15.68 32.80
C MET A 1 -15.19 -15.71 31.31
N THR A 2 -16.21 -15.34 30.55
CA THR A 2 -16.19 -15.29 29.08
C THR A 2 -15.27 -14.17 28.62
N ALA A 3 -14.13 -14.54 28.05
CA ALA A 3 -13.25 -13.62 27.36
C ALA A 3 -13.99 -13.07 26.14
N LYS A 4 -14.39 -11.78 26.19
CA LYS A 4 -14.74 -11.03 24.99
C LYS A 4 -13.47 -10.88 24.17
N THR A 5 -13.33 -11.69 23.14
CA THR A 5 -12.39 -11.45 22.04
C THR A 5 -12.72 -10.08 21.44
N ARG A 6 -11.86 -9.09 21.71
CA ARG A 6 -11.82 -7.88 20.89
C ARG A 6 -11.19 -8.31 19.57
N GLU A 7 -12.01 -8.48 18.54
CA GLU A 7 -11.53 -8.53 17.16
C GLU A 7 -10.78 -7.22 16.89
N THR A 8 -9.46 -7.30 16.74
CA THR A 8 -8.70 -6.29 16.00
C THR A 8 -9.08 -6.43 14.54
N ALA A 9 -10.24 -5.88 14.18
CA ALA A 9 -10.66 -5.74 12.80
C ALA A 9 -9.74 -4.71 12.14
N TRP A 10 -8.91 -5.16 11.20
CA TRP A 10 -8.42 -4.30 10.12
C TRP A 10 -9.65 -3.95 9.27
N ALA A 11 -10.40 -2.95 9.72
CA ALA A 11 -11.64 -2.55 9.07
C ALA A 11 -11.29 -1.78 7.78
N ARG A 12 -11.28 -2.51 6.66
CA ARG A 12 -11.23 -1.93 5.32
C ARG A 12 -12.51 -1.11 5.10
N LEU A 13 -12.36 0.07 4.50
CA LEU A 13 -13.49 0.82 3.94
C LEU A 13 -14.04 0.01 2.76
N VAL A 14 -15.13 -0.72 2.98
CA VAL A 14 -15.88 -1.39 1.91
C VAL A 14 -17.03 -0.47 1.52
N ALA A 15 -17.24 -0.25 0.21
CA ALA A 15 -18.37 0.54 -0.29
C ALA A 15 -19.69 -0.04 0.26
N LEU A 16 -20.38 0.76 1.08
CA LEU A 16 -21.60 0.35 1.78
C LEU A 16 -22.79 0.92 1.04
N GLY A 17 -23.30 0.13 0.09
CA GLY A 17 -24.52 0.48 -0.63
C GLY A 17 -24.29 1.39 -1.84
N ILE A 18 -25.06 1.09 -2.88
CA ILE A 18 -24.90 1.61 -4.23
C ILE A 18 -26.22 2.26 -4.61
N SER A 19 -26.22 3.57 -4.84
CA SER A 19 -27.34 4.26 -5.46
C SER A 19 -26.99 4.53 -6.91
N GLY A 20 -27.47 3.66 -7.81
CA GLY A 20 -27.33 3.85 -9.25
C GLY A 20 -28.22 5.00 -9.72
N ILE A 21 -27.70 6.22 -9.73
CA ILE A 21 -28.28 7.32 -10.49
C ILE A 21 -27.35 7.55 -11.69
N ILE A 22 -27.74 7.01 -12.85
CA ILE A 22 -27.21 7.45 -14.14
C ILE A 22 -27.77 8.84 -14.37
N LEU A 23 -27.00 9.87 -14.03
CA LEU A 23 -27.41 11.26 -14.24
C LEU A 23 -27.14 11.65 -15.71
N MET A 24 -28.02 11.23 -16.62
CA MET A 24 -28.07 11.79 -17.98
C MET A 24 -28.75 13.17 -17.91
N THR A 25 -27.99 14.23 -17.67
CA THR A 25 -28.49 15.59 -17.85
C THR A 25 -28.41 15.97 -19.32
N TYR A 26 -29.52 15.85 -20.05
CA TYR A 26 -29.75 16.61 -21.28
C TYR A 26 -30.28 18.00 -20.87
N TRP A 27 -29.47 19.04 -21.07
CA TRP A 27 -29.95 20.42 -21.03
C TRP A 27 -29.94 20.98 -22.45
N GLY A 28 -31.14 21.38 -22.89
CA GLY A 28 -31.36 22.15 -24.10
C GLY A 28 -30.80 23.57 -23.95
N CYS A 29 -30.46 24.14 -25.10
CA CYS A 29 -29.82 25.44 -25.29
C CYS A 29 -30.29 26.56 -24.35
N SER A 30 -29.31 27.15 -23.65
CA SER A 30 -29.18 28.61 -23.57
C SER A 30 -27.70 28.97 -23.67
N ALA A 31 -27.37 29.74 -24.69
CA ALA A 31 -26.00 30.12 -25.03
C ALA A 31 -25.48 31.19 -24.06
N THR A 32 -24.62 30.78 -23.13
CA THR A 32 -23.51 31.54 -22.52
C THR A 32 -22.59 30.55 -21.79
N ASP A 33 -21.29 30.57 -22.12
CA ASP A 33 -20.17 29.76 -21.59
C ASP A 33 -19.94 28.34 -22.18
N GLU A 34 -19.63 28.27 -23.48
CA GLU A 34 -19.11 27.06 -24.14
C GLU A 34 -17.59 26.85 -23.92
N ALA A 35 -17.19 26.70 -22.66
CA ALA A 35 -16.06 25.85 -22.32
C ALA A 35 -16.56 24.92 -21.21
N GLY A 36 -17.22 23.83 -21.61
CA GLY A 36 -17.76 22.85 -20.67
C GLY A 36 -16.67 22.37 -19.69
N ASP A 37 -17.08 21.99 -18.48
CA ASP A 37 -16.21 21.43 -17.44
C ASP A 37 -15.19 20.44 -18.06
N PRO A 38 -13.88 20.76 -18.09
CA PRO A 38 -12.87 19.95 -18.77
C PRO A 38 -12.80 18.51 -18.27
N LEU A 39 -13.10 18.27 -16.99
CA LEU A 39 -13.15 16.92 -16.45
C LEU A 39 -14.34 16.13 -17.00
N LYS A 40 -15.50 16.77 -17.18
CA LYS A 40 -16.66 16.12 -17.80
C LYS A 40 -16.42 15.85 -19.28
N GLN A 41 -15.68 16.71 -19.98
CA GLN A 41 -15.34 16.47 -21.37
C GLN A 41 -14.33 15.32 -21.53
N ALA A 42 -13.33 15.26 -20.65
CA ALA A 42 -12.30 14.22 -20.68
C ALA A 42 -12.85 12.85 -20.22
N TYR A 43 -13.70 12.85 -19.19
CA TYR A 43 -14.27 11.65 -18.55
C TYR A 43 -15.80 11.76 -18.55
N PRO A 44 -16.47 11.52 -19.70
CA PRO A 44 -17.89 11.81 -19.86
C PRO A 44 -18.81 10.96 -18.97
N GLU A 45 -18.48 9.69 -18.81
CA GLU A 45 -19.27 8.76 -18.02
C GLU A 45 -19.04 8.98 -16.52
N ALA A 46 -20.07 8.72 -15.72
CA ALA A 46 -19.95 8.84 -14.27
C ALA A 46 -20.89 7.88 -13.53
N PHE A 47 -20.45 7.44 -12.36
CA PHE A 47 -21.29 6.79 -11.36
C PHE A 47 -20.87 7.26 -9.96
N THR A 48 -21.72 7.03 -8.97
CA THR A 48 -21.42 7.40 -7.58
C THR A 48 -21.46 6.18 -6.67
N LEU A 49 -20.69 6.26 -5.59
CA LEU A 49 -20.63 5.22 -4.57
C LEU A 49 -20.52 5.85 -3.19
N SER A 50 -21.11 5.21 -2.18
CA SER A 50 -20.99 5.65 -0.79
C SER A 50 -19.91 4.85 -0.08
N VAL A 51 -18.99 5.57 0.57
CA VAL A 51 -17.94 5.00 1.41
C VAL A 51 -18.14 5.49 2.82
N LYS A 52 -18.11 4.58 3.78
CA LYS A 52 -18.28 4.91 5.20
C LYS A 52 -17.05 4.49 5.97
N ASN A 53 -16.46 5.42 6.70
CA ASN A 53 -15.40 5.14 7.65
C ASN A 53 -15.95 4.26 8.78
N PRO A 54 -15.59 2.96 8.86
CA PRO A 54 -16.16 2.06 9.86
C PRO A 54 -15.48 2.23 11.24
N VAL A 55 -14.38 3.00 11.32
CA VAL A 55 -13.59 3.17 12.53
C VAL A 55 -13.77 4.57 13.09
N THR A 56 -14.27 4.63 14.31
CA THR A 56 -14.24 5.84 15.13
C THR A 56 -13.08 5.70 16.12
N ILE A 57 -12.05 6.53 15.94
CA ILE A 57 -10.97 6.68 16.93
C ILE A 57 -11.36 7.85 17.80
N GLU A 58 -11.46 7.65 19.12
CA GLU A 58 -11.76 8.71 20.07
C GLU A 58 -10.64 8.83 21.10
N ILE A 59 -10.16 10.05 21.30
CA ILE A 59 -9.21 10.40 22.37
C ILE A 59 -9.92 11.40 23.27
N HIS A 60 -10.12 11.05 24.54
CA HIS A 60 -10.84 11.87 25.53
C HIS A 60 -12.24 12.32 25.06
N GLY A 61 -12.96 11.45 24.36
CA GLY A 61 -14.31 11.73 23.83
C GLY A 61 -14.34 12.61 22.57
N VAL A 62 -13.17 12.94 22.00
CA VAL A 62 -13.08 13.65 20.72
C VAL A 62 -12.77 12.67 19.60
N LYS A 63 -13.67 12.60 18.62
CA LYS A 63 -13.46 11.84 17.38
C LYS A 63 -12.24 12.40 16.64
N GLN A 64 -11.28 11.53 16.36
CA GLN A 64 -10.05 11.90 15.69
C GLN A 64 -10.23 11.85 14.17
N PRO A 65 -9.61 12.78 13.43
CA PRO A 65 -9.55 12.69 11.98
C PRO A 65 -8.71 11.46 11.56
N ARG A 66 -9.08 10.89 10.42
CA ARG A 66 -8.36 9.83 9.70
C ARG A 66 -7.94 10.41 8.35
N PRO A 67 -6.84 11.17 8.31
CA PRO A 67 -6.33 11.67 7.05
C PRO A 67 -5.79 10.52 6.20
N ASP A 68 -5.88 10.65 4.88
CA ASP A 68 -5.38 9.66 3.90
C ASP A 68 -5.88 8.23 4.15
N ALA A 69 -7.14 8.06 4.56
CA ALA A 69 -7.68 6.72 4.76
C ALA A 69 -7.81 5.99 3.42
N GLU A 70 -7.30 4.76 3.36
CA GLU A 70 -7.38 3.88 2.20
C GLU A 70 -8.83 3.49 1.91
N ILE A 71 -9.21 3.60 0.64
CA ILE A 71 -10.46 3.12 0.09
C ILE A 71 -10.11 2.15 -1.03
N ILE A 72 -10.64 0.92 -0.94
CA ILE A 72 -10.49 -0.11 -1.97
C ILE A 72 -11.83 -0.26 -2.69
N LEU A 73 -11.81 -0.09 -4.00
CA LEU A 73 -12.95 -0.29 -4.88
C LEU A 73 -12.70 -1.54 -5.73
N GLU A 74 -13.36 -2.63 -5.39
CA GLU A 74 -13.23 -3.90 -6.11
C GLU A 74 -13.70 -3.75 -7.55
N MET A 75 -12.92 -4.23 -8.52
CA MET A 75 -13.25 -4.09 -9.94
C MET A 75 -14.59 -4.74 -10.27
N ALA A 76 -14.92 -5.86 -9.63
CA ALA A 76 -16.22 -6.51 -9.78
C ALA A 76 -17.40 -5.60 -9.41
N GLN A 77 -17.26 -4.79 -8.34
CA GLN A 77 -18.30 -3.85 -7.90
C GLN A 77 -18.42 -2.66 -8.86
N ILE A 78 -17.29 -2.19 -9.40
CA ILE A 78 -17.26 -1.13 -10.41
C ILE A 78 -17.95 -1.62 -11.69
N LYS A 79 -17.54 -2.78 -12.21
CA LYS A 79 -18.07 -3.36 -13.46
C LYS A 79 -19.54 -3.72 -13.38
N ALA A 80 -20.06 -4.03 -12.19
CA ALA A 80 -21.50 -4.25 -12.00
C ALA A 80 -22.34 -2.98 -12.27
N GLN A 81 -21.79 -1.78 -12.04
CA GLN A 81 -22.49 -0.51 -12.29
C GLN A 81 -22.09 0.14 -13.62
N ALA A 82 -20.82 0.00 -13.97
CA ALA A 82 -20.21 0.56 -15.17
C ALA A 82 -19.46 -0.56 -15.92
N PRO A 83 -20.18 -1.42 -16.68
CA PRO A 83 -19.54 -2.52 -17.42
C PRO A 83 -18.43 -2.06 -18.37
N GLU A 84 -18.61 -0.86 -18.94
CA GLU A 84 -17.67 -0.19 -19.85
C GLU A 84 -16.60 0.62 -19.11
N PHE A 85 -16.47 0.48 -17.79
CA PHE A 85 -15.44 1.16 -17.02
C PHE A 85 -14.05 0.83 -17.55
N ASN A 86 -13.22 1.86 -17.71
CA ASN A 86 -11.88 1.74 -18.25
C ASN A 86 -10.87 2.22 -17.21
N GLY A 87 -10.05 1.30 -16.71
CA GLY A 87 -9.02 1.59 -15.69
C GLY A 87 -7.92 2.52 -16.18
N ASP A 88 -7.80 2.73 -17.49
CA ASP A 88 -6.78 3.63 -18.07
C ASP A 88 -7.26 5.08 -18.24
N ALA A 89 -8.54 5.37 -17.96
CA ALA A 89 -9.08 6.70 -18.09
C ALA A 89 -10.19 6.95 -17.07
N PHE A 90 -9.81 7.24 -15.82
CA PHE A 90 -10.75 7.61 -14.77
C PHE A 90 -10.19 8.68 -13.83
N VAL A 91 -11.11 9.32 -13.10
CA VAL A 91 -10.84 10.14 -11.92
C VAL A 91 -11.85 9.80 -10.83
N ILE A 92 -11.43 9.89 -9.57
CA ILE A 92 -12.32 9.76 -8.41
C ILE A 92 -12.40 11.12 -7.73
N LEU A 93 -13.61 11.59 -7.48
CA LEU A 93 -13.88 12.87 -6.84
C LEU A 93 -14.60 12.65 -5.51
N ALA A 94 -14.20 13.39 -4.47
CA ALA A 94 -15.00 13.60 -3.26
C ALA A 94 -15.25 15.10 -3.10
N ASP A 95 -16.51 15.50 -2.92
CA ASP A 95 -16.89 16.91 -2.75
C ASP A 95 -16.34 17.82 -3.89
N GLY A 96 -16.29 17.28 -5.12
CA GLY A 96 -15.76 17.97 -6.31
C GLY A 96 -14.23 18.02 -6.41
N LYS A 97 -13.49 17.51 -5.43
CA LYS A 97 -12.02 17.44 -5.43
C LYS A 97 -11.53 16.08 -5.88
N GLU A 98 -10.54 16.07 -6.76
CA GLU A 98 -9.92 14.83 -7.23
C GLU A 98 -9.10 14.17 -6.11
N LEU A 99 -9.31 12.87 -5.94
CA LEU A 99 -8.58 12.03 -5.01
C LEU A 99 -7.43 11.33 -5.75
N PRO A 100 -6.22 11.31 -5.17
CA PRO A 100 -5.15 10.43 -5.61
C PRO A 100 -5.64 8.97 -5.64
N SER A 101 -5.44 8.32 -6.78
CA SER A 101 -5.94 6.98 -7.02
C SER A 101 -4.99 6.18 -7.90
N GLN A 102 -5.09 4.85 -7.84
CA GLN A 102 -4.33 3.95 -8.70
C GLN A 102 -5.09 2.66 -8.95
N VAL A 103 -4.84 2.07 -10.10
CA VAL A 103 -5.20 0.70 -10.41
C VAL A 103 -4.20 -0.25 -9.72
N VAL A 104 -4.69 -1.38 -9.21
CA VAL A 104 -3.87 -2.43 -8.63
C VAL A 104 -4.20 -3.76 -9.30
N GLU A 105 -3.14 -4.45 -9.73
CA GLU A 105 -3.12 -5.79 -10.31
C GLU A 105 -2.26 -6.65 -9.37
N VAL A 106 -2.89 -7.64 -8.74
CA VAL A 106 -2.33 -8.42 -7.62
C VAL A 106 -1.76 -9.74 -8.13
N ASP A 107 -2.39 -10.35 -9.14
CA ASP A 107 -2.03 -11.66 -9.65
C ASP A 107 -1.21 -11.63 -10.96
N ASN A 108 -0.97 -10.44 -11.50
CA ASN A 108 -0.26 -10.20 -12.77
C ASN A 108 -0.91 -10.88 -13.99
N ASP A 109 -2.24 -11.02 -14.01
CA ASP A 109 -2.98 -11.63 -15.13
C ASP A 109 -3.26 -10.66 -16.31
N GLY A 110 -2.80 -9.42 -16.21
CA GLY A 110 -3.05 -8.32 -17.14
C GLY A 110 -4.33 -7.53 -16.85
N SER A 111 -5.08 -7.88 -15.81
CA SER A 111 -6.36 -7.28 -15.43
C SER A 111 -6.30 -6.59 -14.07
N ALA A 112 -6.96 -5.45 -13.97
CA ALA A 112 -7.09 -4.73 -12.72
C ALA A 112 -8.02 -5.46 -11.74
N ASP A 113 -7.51 -5.83 -10.55
CA ASP A 113 -8.31 -6.42 -9.47
C ASP A 113 -9.16 -5.36 -8.77
N HIS A 114 -8.54 -4.21 -8.47
CA HIS A 114 -9.19 -3.15 -7.72
C HIS A 114 -8.56 -1.79 -8.01
N ILE A 115 -9.26 -0.73 -7.59
CA ILE A 115 -8.74 0.63 -7.53
C ILE A 115 -8.55 1.00 -6.06
N VAL A 116 -7.40 1.59 -5.76
CA VAL A 116 -7.14 2.21 -4.47
C VAL A 116 -7.20 3.72 -4.61
N CYS A 117 -7.88 4.40 -3.70
CA CYS A 117 -7.75 5.84 -3.51
C CYS A 117 -7.64 6.18 -2.02
N VAL A 118 -7.24 7.41 -1.73
CA VAL A 118 -7.14 7.91 -0.35
C VAL A 118 -8.01 9.13 -0.16
N ALA A 119 -8.71 9.22 0.98
CA ALA A 119 -9.49 10.39 1.36
C ALA A 119 -9.43 10.63 2.87
N ASP A 120 -9.61 11.89 3.27
CA ASP A 120 -9.70 12.24 4.67
C ASP A 120 -11.11 11.94 5.21
N PHE A 121 -11.19 11.34 6.40
CA PHE A 121 -12.46 11.12 7.09
C PHE A 121 -12.42 11.64 8.52
N THR A 122 -13.59 11.97 9.05
CA THR A 122 -13.87 12.05 10.47
C THR A 122 -14.47 10.73 10.96
N GLY A 123 -14.55 10.52 12.28
CA GLY A 123 -15.08 9.28 12.86
C GLY A 123 -16.56 9.05 12.51
N ASP A 124 -16.87 7.88 11.94
CA ASP A 124 -18.20 7.47 11.46
C ASP A 124 -18.72 8.26 10.23
N GLU A 125 -17.86 9.04 9.58
CA GLU A 125 -18.23 9.80 8.38
C GLU A 125 -18.54 8.89 7.19
N SER A 126 -19.58 9.26 6.44
CA SER A 126 -19.84 8.70 5.11
C SER A 126 -19.59 9.78 4.06
N LYS A 127 -18.91 9.42 2.97
CA LYS A 127 -18.68 10.27 1.81
C LYS A 127 -19.30 9.65 0.57
N THR A 128 -19.72 10.51 -0.34
CA THR A 128 -20.09 10.10 -1.70
C THR A 128 -18.90 10.34 -2.60
N LEU A 129 -18.39 9.29 -3.24
CA LEU A 129 -17.41 9.43 -4.30
C LEU A 129 -18.11 9.47 -5.64
N THR A 130 -17.65 10.34 -6.53
CA THR A 130 -18.03 10.32 -7.95
C THR A 130 -16.86 9.77 -8.75
N VAL A 131 -17.06 8.63 -9.40
CA VAL A 131 -16.09 8.08 -10.34
C VAL A 131 -16.49 8.56 -11.72
N ARG A 132 -15.60 9.29 -12.40
CA ARG A 132 -15.76 9.63 -13.82
C ARG A 132 -14.78 8.84 -14.66
N TYR A 133 -15.19 8.41 -15.86
CA TYR A 133 -14.32 7.65 -16.75
C TYR A 133 -14.61 7.88 -18.24
N ALA A 134 -13.68 7.45 -19.11
CA ALA A 134 -13.85 7.43 -20.56
C ALA A 134 -13.71 6.00 -21.11
N LYS A 135 -14.70 5.54 -21.88
CA LYS A 135 -14.82 4.13 -22.30
C LYS A 135 -13.67 3.58 -23.16
N SER A 136 -12.99 4.43 -23.95
CA SER A 136 -12.07 3.97 -25.00
C SER A 136 -10.84 4.86 -25.20
N ARG A 137 -10.35 5.51 -24.13
CA ARG A 137 -9.16 6.37 -24.17
C ARG A 137 -8.14 5.93 -23.12
N GLU A 138 -6.88 6.30 -23.31
CA GLU A 138 -5.85 6.25 -22.27
C GLU A 138 -5.64 7.67 -21.75
N LEU A 139 -6.21 7.97 -20.58
CA LEU A 139 -6.15 9.27 -19.91
C LEU A 139 -5.72 9.05 -18.46
N ARG A 140 -4.53 8.46 -18.29
CA ARG A 140 -4.00 8.14 -16.97
C ARG A 140 -3.67 9.42 -16.22
N ARG A 141 -3.94 9.41 -14.92
CA ARG A 141 -3.59 10.48 -14.00
C ARG A 141 -2.28 10.14 -13.30
N GLU A 142 -1.42 11.14 -13.17
CA GLU A 142 -0.21 11.03 -12.36
C GLU A 142 -0.43 11.72 -11.02
N TYR A 143 -0.02 11.05 -9.95
CA TYR A 143 -0.09 11.56 -8.59
C TYR A 143 1.29 11.50 -7.94
N PRO A 144 1.63 12.43 -7.02
CA PRO A 144 2.87 12.35 -6.27
C PRO A 144 2.99 10.99 -5.57
N LYS A 145 4.18 10.38 -5.67
CA LYS A 145 4.45 9.11 -5.00
C LYS A 145 4.58 9.34 -3.50
N ARG A 146 3.67 8.73 -2.74
CA ARG A 146 3.59 8.79 -1.27
C ARG A 146 3.74 7.42 -0.62
N THR A 147 3.93 6.38 -1.42
CA THR A 147 4.27 5.03 -0.96
C THR A 147 5.34 4.43 -1.85
N GLN A 148 6.14 3.53 -1.30
CA GLN A 148 7.09 2.74 -2.08
C GLN A 148 7.26 1.37 -1.46
N ALA A 149 7.41 0.35 -2.30
CA ALA A 149 7.91 -0.96 -1.91
C ALA A 149 9.17 -1.30 -2.71
N GLU A 150 10.13 -1.94 -2.06
CA GLU A 150 11.42 -2.25 -2.63
C GLU A 150 11.97 -3.57 -2.07
N LEU A 151 12.74 -4.27 -2.91
CA LEU A 151 13.47 -5.46 -2.54
C LEU A 151 14.80 -5.44 -3.28
N ALA A 152 15.91 -5.69 -2.57
CA ALA A 152 17.22 -5.75 -3.18
C ALA A 152 18.11 -6.84 -2.57
N HIS A 153 18.91 -7.47 -3.43
CA HIS A 153 19.95 -8.40 -3.00
C HIS A 153 21.23 -8.17 -3.80
N LYS A 154 22.35 -8.67 -3.29
CA LYS A 154 23.63 -8.59 -3.99
C LYS A 154 23.70 -9.57 -5.16
N THR A 155 24.37 -9.15 -6.22
CA THR A 155 24.75 -9.98 -7.38
C THR A 155 26.25 -9.89 -7.63
N GLY A 156 26.84 -10.93 -8.23
CA GLY A 156 28.27 -10.96 -8.58
C GLY A 156 29.23 -11.26 -7.43
N GLY A 157 28.73 -11.68 -6.26
CA GLY A 157 29.54 -12.18 -5.14
C GLY A 157 29.29 -13.68 -4.89
N LYS A 158 29.63 -14.14 -3.69
CA LYS A 158 29.44 -15.55 -3.27
C LYS A 158 29.25 -15.69 -1.77
N PHE A 159 28.59 -16.77 -1.35
CA PHE A 159 28.54 -17.14 0.06
C PHE A 159 29.86 -17.78 0.52
N VAL A 160 30.40 -17.30 1.63
CA VAL A 160 31.56 -17.82 2.37
C VAL A 160 31.18 -17.81 3.85
N ASP A 161 31.21 -18.97 4.51
CA ASP A 161 30.93 -19.10 5.96
C ASP A 161 29.67 -18.33 6.42
N ARG A 162 28.55 -18.50 5.70
CA ARG A 162 27.23 -17.85 5.90
C ARG A 162 27.12 -16.37 5.48
N LYS A 163 28.21 -15.74 5.05
CA LYS A 163 28.20 -14.33 4.59
C LYS A 163 28.37 -14.23 3.08
N TYR A 164 27.69 -13.26 2.48
CA TYR A 164 27.83 -12.95 1.06
C TYR A 164 28.94 -11.91 0.85
N GLU A 165 30.04 -12.35 0.26
CA GLU A 165 31.23 -11.55 0.01
C GLU A 165 31.26 -11.03 -1.44
N GLY A 166 31.68 -9.77 -1.60
CA GLY A 166 31.71 -9.08 -2.89
C GLY A 166 30.31 -8.68 -3.39
N GLY A 167 30.23 -8.42 -4.70
CA GLY A 167 28.99 -8.06 -5.38
C GLY A 167 28.45 -6.65 -5.08
N SER A 168 27.33 -6.32 -5.72
CA SER A 168 26.62 -5.04 -5.59
C SER A 168 25.13 -5.28 -5.44
N PHE A 169 24.44 -4.47 -4.64
CA PHE A 169 22.99 -4.54 -4.53
C PHE A 169 22.30 -4.20 -5.85
N GLN A 170 21.25 -4.96 -6.15
CA GLN A 170 20.35 -4.74 -7.29
C GLN A 170 18.92 -4.80 -6.78
N ASN A 171 18.12 -3.80 -7.17
CA ASN A 171 16.68 -3.82 -6.92
C ASN A 171 16.01 -4.85 -7.84
N VAL A 172 15.18 -5.71 -7.27
CA VAL A 172 14.48 -6.80 -7.97
C VAL A 172 13.00 -6.80 -7.59
N GLN A 173 12.16 -7.33 -8.47
CA GLN A 173 10.72 -7.49 -8.20
C GLN A 173 10.38 -8.79 -7.48
N TYR A 174 11.28 -9.78 -7.53
CA TYR A 174 11.08 -11.11 -6.95
C TYR A 174 12.39 -11.67 -6.41
N LEU A 175 12.32 -12.36 -5.27
CA LEU A 175 13.40 -13.14 -4.72
C LEU A 175 12.87 -14.45 -4.14
N ARG A 176 13.43 -15.57 -4.60
CA ARG A 176 13.44 -16.80 -3.81
C ARG A 176 14.63 -16.76 -2.88
N VAL A 177 14.39 -16.74 -1.58
CA VAL A 177 15.45 -16.60 -0.57
C VAL A 177 16.33 -17.86 -0.61
N PRO A 178 17.66 -17.72 -0.79
CA PRO A 178 18.54 -18.87 -0.81
C PRO A 178 18.64 -19.48 0.60
N PRO A 179 18.74 -20.81 0.74
CA PRO A 179 18.87 -21.48 2.04
C PRO A 179 20.05 -20.99 2.91
N GLU A 180 21.09 -20.43 2.29
CA GLU A 180 22.24 -19.84 2.97
C GLU A 180 21.93 -18.51 3.66
N HIS A 181 20.83 -17.83 3.28
CA HIS A 181 20.44 -16.56 3.87
C HIS A 181 19.99 -16.75 5.34
N THR A 182 20.50 -15.87 6.17
CA THR A 182 20.26 -15.78 7.61
C THR A 182 20.55 -14.36 8.05
N ASP A 183 20.29 -14.06 9.33
CA ASP A 183 20.73 -12.83 9.98
C ASP A 183 22.22 -12.56 9.71
N HIS A 184 22.52 -11.31 9.39
CA HIS A 184 23.86 -10.81 9.08
C HIS A 184 24.59 -11.60 7.99
N SER A 185 23.85 -12.11 6.99
CA SER A 185 24.43 -12.76 5.81
C SER A 185 24.89 -11.79 4.72
N PHE A 186 24.62 -10.48 4.84
CA PHE A 186 25.04 -9.45 3.86
C PHE A 186 24.49 -9.63 2.43
N TYR A 187 23.53 -10.54 2.23
CA TYR A 187 22.99 -10.87 0.91
C TYR A 187 21.81 -9.97 0.52
N ILE A 188 20.78 -9.89 1.36
CA ILE A 188 19.59 -9.06 1.14
C ILE A 188 19.83 -7.71 1.82
N ARG A 189 19.51 -6.62 1.12
CA ARG A 189 19.70 -5.25 1.66
C ARG A 189 18.88 -5.10 2.92
N TYR A 190 19.53 -4.63 3.98
CA TYR A 190 18.98 -4.54 5.34
C TYR A 190 18.18 -5.78 5.79
N GLU A 191 18.44 -6.97 5.21
CA GLU A 191 17.86 -8.27 5.60
C GLU A 191 16.39 -8.54 5.18
N GLY A 192 15.82 -7.74 4.26
CA GLY A 192 14.47 -8.01 3.76
C GLY A 192 13.96 -7.03 2.70
N PRO A 193 12.69 -7.12 2.27
CA PRO A 193 12.03 -6.05 1.54
C PRO A 193 11.75 -4.88 2.49
N GLY A 194 11.65 -3.68 1.90
CA GLY A 194 11.19 -2.49 2.59
C GLY A 194 9.91 -1.96 1.95
N TRP A 195 9.07 -1.34 2.77
CA TRP A 195 7.99 -0.50 2.27
C TRP A 195 7.86 0.74 3.14
N GLU A 196 7.46 1.85 2.53
CA GLU A 196 7.40 3.14 3.21
C GLU A 196 6.24 3.97 2.70
N SER A 197 5.89 4.96 3.53
CA SER A 197 5.08 6.11 3.16
C SER A 197 5.86 7.40 3.37
N ASP A 198 5.20 8.52 3.12
CA ASP A 198 5.68 9.87 3.47
C ASP A 198 5.80 10.12 4.99
N LYS A 199 5.46 9.13 5.83
CA LYS A 199 5.46 9.23 7.29
C LYS A 199 6.43 8.25 7.97
N VAL A 200 6.56 7.03 7.45
CA VAL A 200 7.28 5.93 8.12
C VAL A 200 7.78 4.90 7.11
N GLY A 201 8.87 4.22 7.42
CA GLY A 201 9.35 3.06 6.68
C GLY A 201 9.26 1.79 7.51
N TYR A 202 9.23 0.65 6.84
CA TYR A 202 9.22 -0.66 7.43
C TYR A 202 10.12 -1.61 6.66
N ARG A 203 10.57 -2.65 7.36
CA ARG A 203 11.21 -3.84 6.80
C ARG A 203 10.44 -5.06 7.24
N PHE A 204 10.49 -6.14 6.47
CA PHE A 204 10.14 -7.47 6.95
C PHE A 204 11.34 -8.41 6.84
N TYR A 205 11.78 -9.01 7.95
CA TYR A 205 12.91 -9.94 7.93
C TYR A 205 12.57 -11.21 7.12
N LEU A 206 13.41 -11.54 6.14
CA LEU A 206 13.27 -12.75 5.32
C LEU A 206 14.04 -13.96 5.87
N ASP A 207 14.42 -13.91 7.14
CA ASP A 207 15.05 -15.01 7.87
C ASP A 207 14.17 -15.52 9.03
N TRP A 208 14.77 -16.33 9.91
CA TRP A 208 14.12 -16.94 11.08
C TRP A 208 13.46 -15.94 12.03
N ARG A 209 13.81 -14.65 11.98
CA ARG A 209 13.15 -13.62 12.79
C ARG A 209 11.72 -13.39 12.34
N ASN A 210 11.43 -13.47 11.05
CA ASN A 210 10.09 -13.33 10.45
C ASN A 210 9.25 -12.23 11.12
N ALA A 211 9.82 -11.03 11.20
CA ALA A 211 9.27 -9.91 11.95
C ALA A 211 9.32 -8.61 11.16
N ILE A 212 8.39 -7.70 11.47
CA ILE A 212 8.32 -6.36 10.92
C ILE A 212 9.10 -5.41 11.81
N ASP A 213 9.98 -4.64 11.17
CA ASP A 213 10.80 -3.61 11.77
C ASP A 213 10.38 -2.21 11.32
N ILE A 214 10.82 -1.16 12.04
CA ILE A 214 10.40 0.22 11.79
C ILE A 214 11.61 1.11 11.50
N PHE A 215 11.54 1.80 10.37
CA PHE A 215 12.41 2.93 10.05
C PHE A 215 11.71 4.25 10.38
N GLY A 216 12.33 5.03 11.25
CA GLY A 216 11.92 6.40 11.55
C GLY A 216 12.43 7.33 10.45
N LYS A 217 11.55 8.16 9.89
CA LYS A 217 11.89 9.06 8.79
C LYS A 217 11.92 10.52 9.24
N LYS A 218 12.85 11.29 8.66
CA LYS A 218 12.98 12.74 8.82
C LYS A 218 12.54 13.53 7.58
N THR A 219 12.32 12.82 6.47
CA THR A 219 11.85 13.36 5.19
C THR A 219 10.57 12.65 4.74
N PRO A 220 9.65 13.34 4.04
CA PRO A 220 8.54 12.68 3.35
C PRO A 220 8.97 11.91 2.09
N ASP A 221 10.21 12.08 1.61
CA ASP A 221 10.68 11.46 0.37
C ASP A 221 10.72 9.93 0.46
N MET A 222 10.52 9.22 -0.66
CA MET A 222 10.72 7.77 -0.72
C MET A 222 12.21 7.47 -0.86
N VAL A 223 12.81 6.88 0.17
CA VAL A 223 14.26 6.77 0.33
C VAL A 223 14.78 5.35 0.45
N LEU A 224 13.95 4.38 0.86
CA LEU A 224 14.42 3.04 1.25
C LEU A 224 15.18 2.31 0.12
N GLN A 225 14.80 2.53 -1.13
CA GLN A 225 15.48 1.98 -2.32
C GLN A 225 16.95 2.40 -2.46
N ASN A 226 17.38 3.42 -1.72
CA ASN A 226 18.73 3.99 -1.73
C ASN A 226 19.46 3.88 -0.39
N VAL A 227 18.86 3.31 0.66
CA VAL A 227 19.50 3.18 1.99
C VAL A 227 20.26 1.86 2.11
N GLY A 228 21.18 1.76 3.08
CA GLY A 228 21.87 0.49 3.37
C GLY A 228 22.85 0.03 2.29
N LEU A 229 23.33 0.97 1.45
CA LEU A 229 24.30 0.70 0.39
C LEU A 229 25.75 0.73 0.89
N ASP A 230 26.04 1.57 1.89
CA ASP A 230 27.39 1.87 2.36
C ASP A 230 27.71 1.12 3.66
N GLY A 231 27.99 -0.17 3.53
CA GLY A 231 28.20 -1.03 4.69
C GLY A 231 26.89 -1.46 5.34
N PHE A 232 26.90 -2.66 5.91
CA PHE A 232 25.70 -3.34 6.37
C PHE A 232 24.97 -2.57 7.47
N ASP A 233 25.68 -1.91 8.39
CA ASP A 233 25.05 -1.23 9.53
C ASP A 233 24.68 0.24 9.27
N SER A 234 24.89 0.79 8.06
CA SER A 234 24.66 2.22 7.80
C SER A 234 23.23 2.70 8.08
N TYR A 235 22.23 1.82 7.93
CA TYR A 235 20.84 2.15 8.23
C TYR A 235 20.52 2.18 9.73
N HIS A 236 21.41 1.66 10.60
CA HIS A 236 21.29 1.76 12.06
C HIS A 236 21.75 3.11 12.61
N GLU A 237 22.49 3.89 11.81
CA GLU A 237 23.01 5.19 12.21
C GLU A 237 22.10 6.32 11.74
N MET A 238 21.92 7.34 12.59
CA MET A 238 21.09 8.49 12.27
C MET A 238 21.61 9.22 11.02
N SER A 239 20.81 9.23 9.97
CA SER A 239 21.12 9.87 8.69
C SER A 239 20.19 11.07 8.43
N ASP A 240 20.39 11.76 7.31
CA ASP A 240 19.51 12.87 6.90
C ASP A 240 18.08 12.39 6.61
N TRP A 241 17.95 11.16 6.08
CA TRP A 241 16.66 10.57 5.78
C TRP A 241 15.95 9.97 7.01
N GLY A 242 16.71 9.50 8.01
CA GLY A 242 16.20 8.68 9.10
C GLY A 242 17.16 7.59 9.56
N MET A 243 16.62 6.58 10.27
CA MET A 243 17.33 5.35 10.66
C MET A 243 16.35 4.25 11.09
N ASP A 244 16.86 3.05 11.33
CA ASP A 244 16.20 2.01 12.11
C ASP A 244 15.98 2.47 13.56
N ILE A 245 14.73 2.47 14.01
CA ILE A 245 14.34 2.94 15.35
C ILE A 245 13.78 1.83 16.23
N LEU A 246 13.78 0.58 15.78
CA LEU A 246 13.22 -0.54 16.53
C LEU A 246 14.19 -1.72 16.56
N LYS A 247 14.73 -2.00 17.75
CA LYS A 247 15.43 -3.26 17.98
C LYS A 247 14.42 -4.36 18.32
N VAL A 248 14.02 -5.16 17.32
CA VAL A 248 12.98 -6.19 17.48
C VAL A 248 13.29 -7.21 18.58
N GLY A 249 14.54 -7.69 18.67
CA GLY A 249 14.95 -8.67 19.70
C GLY A 249 14.04 -9.91 19.75
N ASP A 250 13.55 -10.26 20.94
CA ASP A 250 12.62 -11.38 21.18
C ASP A 250 11.13 -11.02 20.97
N ALA A 251 10.81 -9.77 20.63
CA ALA A 251 9.43 -9.33 20.36
C ALA A 251 8.96 -9.74 18.96
N LEU A 252 7.64 -9.78 18.69
CA LEU A 252 7.14 -10.09 17.35
C LEU A 252 7.36 -8.96 16.33
N GLY A 253 8.00 -7.84 16.70
CA GLY A 253 7.96 -6.62 15.90
C GLY A 253 6.54 -6.03 15.87
N ILE A 254 6.28 -5.15 14.91
CA ILE A 254 4.97 -4.50 14.78
C ILE A 254 4.05 -5.25 13.81
N GLY A 255 3.05 -5.96 14.35
CA GLY A 255 2.01 -6.58 13.52
C GLY A 255 2.40 -7.86 12.78
N SER A 256 3.55 -8.46 13.09
CA SER A 256 3.95 -9.74 12.50
C SER A 256 3.11 -10.90 13.01
N LEU A 257 3.06 -11.98 12.22
CA LEU A 257 2.30 -13.18 12.54
C LEU A 257 3.06 -14.07 13.53
N ALA A 258 2.31 -14.69 14.45
CA ALA A 258 2.83 -15.70 15.34
C ALA A 258 1.74 -16.73 15.68
N MET A 259 2.16 -17.97 15.91
CA MET A 259 1.31 -19.04 16.42
C MET A 259 1.34 -19.03 17.95
N TRP A 260 0.17 -19.02 18.57
CA TRP A 260 0.08 -19.21 20.02
C TRP A 260 0.20 -20.70 20.36
N HIS A 261 1.27 -21.09 21.06
CA HIS A 261 1.51 -22.49 21.43
C HIS A 261 2.19 -22.60 22.80
N ALA A 262 1.66 -23.48 23.65
CA ALA A 262 2.19 -23.75 25.00
C ALA A 262 2.42 -22.48 25.85
N GLY A 263 1.45 -21.56 25.82
CA GLY A 263 1.47 -20.33 26.65
C GLY A 263 2.40 -19.23 26.16
N LYS A 264 2.96 -19.35 24.94
CA LYS A 264 3.78 -18.31 24.31
C LYS A 264 3.43 -18.11 22.84
N ALA A 265 3.64 -16.91 22.34
CA ALA A 265 3.64 -16.64 20.91
C ALA A 265 4.95 -17.17 20.29
N GLN A 266 4.84 -17.91 19.20
CA GLN A 266 5.97 -18.48 18.45
C GLN A 266 5.95 -17.90 17.04
N ARG A 267 7.07 -17.33 16.60
CA ARG A 267 7.22 -16.82 15.23
C ARG A 267 7.28 -17.96 14.23
N VAL A 268 7.01 -17.64 12.96
CA VAL A 268 7.24 -18.56 11.84
C VAL A 268 8.74 -18.57 11.52
N ALA A 269 9.52 -19.26 12.36
CA ALA A 269 10.99 -19.27 12.27
C ALA A 269 11.55 -20.41 11.41
N GLN A 270 10.76 -21.46 11.18
CA GLN A 270 11.14 -22.62 10.35
C GLN A 270 10.20 -22.69 9.16
N THR A 271 10.77 -22.72 7.96
CA THR A 271 10.06 -22.76 6.68
C THR A 271 10.81 -23.66 5.70
N ASP A 272 10.09 -24.31 4.79
CA ASP A 272 10.72 -25.09 3.70
C ASP A 272 11.29 -24.18 2.61
N SER A 273 10.67 -23.00 2.43
CA SER A 273 11.15 -21.94 1.55
C SER A 273 10.54 -20.60 1.91
N VAL A 274 11.23 -19.51 1.58
CA VAL A 274 10.70 -18.15 1.63
C VAL A 274 10.83 -17.53 0.24
N THR A 275 9.75 -16.89 -0.21
CA THR A 275 9.74 -16.05 -1.40
C THR A 275 9.23 -14.67 -1.06
N CYS A 276 9.73 -13.66 -1.76
CA CYS A 276 9.26 -12.29 -1.64
C CYS A 276 9.03 -11.70 -3.03
N ALA A 277 7.91 -11.02 -3.21
CA ALA A 277 7.58 -10.29 -4.43
C ALA A 277 7.07 -8.89 -4.09
N ILE A 278 7.43 -7.91 -4.92
CA ILE A 278 6.78 -6.60 -4.95
C ILE A 278 5.56 -6.74 -5.86
N ILE A 279 4.37 -6.64 -5.29
CA ILE A 279 3.10 -6.79 -6.02
C ILE A 279 2.63 -5.44 -6.56
N ALA A 280 2.76 -4.39 -5.75
CA ALA A 280 2.43 -3.04 -6.16
C ALA A 280 3.49 -2.06 -5.66
N ASN A 281 3.79 -1.05 -6.46
CA ASN A 281 4.71 0.03 -6.11
C ASN A 281 4.21 1.37 -6.67
N GLY A 282 2.97 1.73 -6.32
CA GLY A 282 2.26 2.87 -6.89
C GLY A 282 2.41 4.17 -6.10
N ALA A 283 1.57 5.15 -6.45
CA ALA A 283 1.61 6.47 -5.84
C ALA A 283 1.00 6.49 -4.43
N VAL A 284 -0.11 5.77 -4.22
CA VAL A 284 -0.87 5.75 -2.96
C VAL A 284 -0.95 4.38 -2.31
N TYR A 285 -0.54 3.33 -3.03
CA TYR A 285 -0.55 1.96 -2.57
C TYR A 285 0.67 1.21 -3.07
N SER A 286 1.34 0.54 -2.12
CA SER A 286 2.44 -0.37 -2.38
C SER A 286 2.23 -1.64 -1.56
N GLN A 287 2.62 -2.78 -2.13
CA GLN A 287 2.37 -4.08 -1.53
C GLN A 287 3.56 -4.99 -1.75
N ILE A 288 3.99 -5.62 -0.65
CA ILE A 288 4.89 -6.75 -0.67
C ILE A 288 4.09 -8.03 -0.40
N GLN A 289 4.51 -9.13 -0.99
CA GLN A 289 3.98 -10.46 -0.71
C GLN A 289 5.13 -11.37 -0.31
N THR A 290 4.97 -12.05 0.83
CA THR A 290 5.86 -13.12 1.26
C THR A 290 5.09 -14.43 1.35
N LYS A 291 5.72 -15.53 0.94
CA LYS A 291 5.19 -16.90 1.03
C LYS A 291 6.26 -17.83 1.52
#